data_AF-A0A3S0ZIY2-F1
#
_entry.id   AF-A0A3S0ZIY2-F1
#
_cell.length_a   1.000
_cell.length_b   1.000
_cell.length_c   1.000
_cell.angle_alpha   90.00
_cell.angle_beta   90.00
_cell.angle_gamma   90.00
#
_symmetry.space_group_name_H-M   'P 1'
#
loop_
_entity.id
_entity.type
_entity.pdbx_description
1 polymer ?
#
loop_
_entity_poly.entity_id
_entity_poly.type
_entity_poly.pdbx_seq_one_letter_code
_entity_poly.pdbx_strand_id
1 'polypeptide(L)'
;NLSMSQSHFVTVSFCLNLSMSQSHSVTVPFCHSPILSQSHSVTVLVCHSSILSQSHSVSISVCHSAILSQSHSVTVPFCLNLSMSQSHSVTVPFCHSPILSQSHSVTVPFCHSPILSQSHSVTVPFCHSPILSQSHSVTVPFCHSPILSQSHSVTVSFCHSPILSQSQYVTV
;
A
#
# COMPACT_ATOMS: atom_id res chain seq x y z
N ASN A 1 4.09 26.86 -0.47
CA ASN A 1 3.03 26.20 0.31
C ASN A 1 1.70 26.61 -0.29
N LEU A 2 0.83 25.65 -0.59
CA LEU A 2 -0.51 25.88 -1.11
C LEU A 2 -1.49 25.22 -0.15
N SER A 3 -2.49 25.96 0.30
CA SER A 3 -3.53 25.46 1.19
C SER A 3 -4.87 25.89 0.65
N MET A 4 -5.77 24.93 0.37
CA MET A 4 -7.13 25.24 -0.05
C MET A 4 -8.09 24.32 0.69
N SER A 5 -9.24 24.85 1.07
CA SER A 5 -10.25 24.07 1.77
C SER A 5 -11.01 23.16 0.80
N GLN A 6 -11.51 23.73 -0.30
CA GLN A 6 -12.37 23.02 -1.22
C GLN A 6 -12.08 23.45 -2.66
N SER A 7 -12.06 22.47 -3.54
CA SER A 7 -11.91 22.70 -4.98
C SER A 7 -12.40 21.48 -5.73
N HIS A 8 -13.04 21.66 -6.88
CA HIS A 8 -13.43 20.50 -7.68
C HIS A 8 -12.22 19.84 -8.38
N PHE A 9 -11.39 20.65 -9.03
CA PHE A 9 -10.17 20.19 -9.74
C PHE A 9 -8.97 21.02 -9.30
N VAL A 10 -7.87 20.35 -8.94
CA VAL A 10 -6.60 20.98 -8.60
C VAL A 10 -5.52 20.44 -9.53
N THR A 11 -4.83 21.34 -10.20
CA THR A 11 -3.58 21.02 -10.90
C THR A 11 -2.51 21.97 -10.40
N VAL A 12 -1.48 21.41 -9.76
CA VAL A 12 -0.35 22.17 -9.24
C VAL A 12 0.90 21.55 -9.86
N SER A 13 1.64 22.31 -10.66
CA SER A 13 2.84 21.81 -11.34
C SER A 13 3.95 21.44 -10.35
N PHE A 14 4.13 22.27 -9.32
CA PHE A 14 5.13 22.10 -8.27
C PHE A 14 4.63 22.64 -6.93
N CYS A 15 4.86 21.89 -5.85
CA CYS A 15 4.69 22.38 -4.48
C CYS A 15 5.77 21.87 -3.53
N LEU A 16 6.15 22.70 -2.56
CA LEU A 16 6.82 22.19 -1.37
C LEU A 16 5.80 21.50 -0.47
N ASN A 17 4.81 22.23 0.01
CA ASN A 17 3.70 21.69 0.77
C ASN A 17 2.38 22.00 0.07
N LEU A 18 1.51 21.00 0.00
CA LEU A 18 0.12 21.13 -0.45
C LEU A 18 -0.80 20.60 0.64
N SER A 19 -1.75 21.39 1.08
CA SER A 19 -2.84 20.92 1.94
C SER A 19 -4.20 21.15 1.27
N MET A 20 -4.98 20.08 1.17
CA MET A 20 -6.34 20.12 0.63
C MET A 20 -7.29 19.38 1.56
N SER A 21 -8.39 20.02 1.98
CA SER A 21 -9.38 19.31 2.80
C SER A 21 -10.42 18.54 2.00
N GLN A 22 -10.85 19.05 0.84
CA GLN A 22 -11.85 18.42 -0.02
C GLN A 22 -11.54 18.66 -1.49
N SER A 23 -11.54 17.59 -2.28
CA SER A 23 -11.38 17.69 -3.72
C SER A 23 -12.00 16.54 -4.49
N HIS A 24 -12.47 16.80 -5.71
CA HIS A 24 -12.86 15.71 -6.60
C HIS A 24 -11.62 15.14 -7.32
N SER A 25 -10.71 16.00 -7.79
CA SER A 25 -9.44 15.54 -8.34
C SER A 25 -8.27 16.46 -7.99
N VAL A 26 -7.12 15.83 -7.75
CA VAL A 26 -5.83 16.49 -7.50
C VAL A 26 -4.78 15.85 -8.38
N THR A 27 -4.14 16.64 -9.24
CA THR A 27 -3.02 16.23 -10.07
C THR A 27 -1.80 17.08 -9.75
N VAL A 28 -0.73 16.45 -9.31
CA VAL A 28 0.49 17.14 -8.87
C VAL A 28 1.71 16.38 -9.39
N PRO A 29 2.37 16.83 -10.47
CA PRO A 29 3.54 16.16 -10.98
C PRO A 29 4.67 16.08 -9.93
N PHE A 30 4.92 17.19 -9.23
CA PHE A 30 5.97 17.26 -8.22
C PHE A 30 5.45 17.92 -6.95
N CYS A 31 5.46 17.20 -5.83
CA CYS A 31 5.26 17.82 -4.54
C CYS A 31 6.14 17.20 -3.48
N HIS A 32 6.82 18.01 -2.68
CA HIS A 32 7.61 17.44 -1.59
C HIS A 32 6.70 16.76 -0.56
N SER A 33 5.65 17.45 -0.10
CA SER A 33 4.77 16.97 0.98
C SER A 33 3.28 17.31 0.76
N PRO A 34 2.53 16.52 -0.03
CA PRO A 34 1.08 16.66 -0.13
C PRO A 34 0.35 16.01 1.06
N ILE A 35 -0.61 16.74 1.61
CA ILE A 35 -1.55 16.33 2.66
C ILE A 35 -2.96 16.54 2.11
N LEU A 36 -3.66 15.46 1.79
CA LEU A 36 -4.98 15.52 1.16
C LEU A 36 -5.98 14.73 2.00
N SER A 37 -7.13 15.33 2.30
CA SER A 37 -8.28 14.61 2.83
C SER A 37 -9.43 14.66 1.83
N GLN A 38 -10.35 13.67 1.92
CA GLN A 38 -11.61 13.63 1.18
C GLN A 38 -11.42 13.93 -0.31
N SER A 39 -10.67 13.05 -0.95
CA SER A 39 -10.30 13.17 -2.36
C SER A 39 -10.87 12.02 -3.17
N HIS A 40 -11.64 12.30 -4.23
CA HIS A 40 -12.13 11.21 -5.07
C HIS A 40 -11.00 10.63 -5.93
N SER A 41 -10.12 11.47 -6.48
CA SER A 41 -8.96 11.03 -7.26
C SER A 41 -7.72 11.85 -6.95
N VAL A 42 -6.60 11.16 -6.72
CA VAL A 42 -5.30 11.78 -6.50
C VAL A 42 -4.26 11.14 -7.42
N THR A 43 -3.58 11.99 -8.18
CA THR A 43 -2.42 11.61 -8.99
C THR A 43 -1.23 12.45 -8.56
N VAL A 44 -0.21 11.82 -8.00
CA VAL A 44 1.08 12.45 -7.68
C VAL A 44 2.19 11.69 -8.42
N LEU A 45 2.97 12.36 -9.25
CA LEU A 45 4.02 11.65 -9.99
C LEU A 45 5.25 11.41 -9.09
N VAL A 46 5.76 12.45 -8.44
CA VAL A 46 6.88 12.33 -7.49
C VAL A 46 6.56 13.08 -6.21
N CYS A 47 6.77 12.41 -5.08
CA CYS A 47 6.81 13.06 -3.78
C CYS A 47 7.88 12.51 -2.84
N HIS A 48 8.28 13.32 -1.87
CA HIS A 48 9.10 12.82 -0.77
C HIS A 48 8.22 12.10 0.25
N SER A 49 7.16 12.77 0.72
CA SER A 49 6.27 12.22 1.76
C SER A 49 4.82 12.56 1.45
N SER A 50 3.90 11.60 1.39
CA SER A 50 2.48 11.90 1.19
C SER A 50 1.61 11.40 2.33
N ILE A 51 0.63 12.22 2.75
CA ILE A 51 -0.41 11.82 3.70
C ILE A 51 -1.76 11.97 3.00
N LEU A 52 -2.50 10.88 2.87
CA LEU A 52 -3.84 10.90 2.30
C LEU A 52 -4.85 10.25 3.24
N SER A 53 -6.03 10.84 3.36
CA SER A 53 -7.14 10.25 4.09
C SER A 53 -8.42 10.31 3.27
N GLN A 54 -9.23 9.26 3.35
CA GLN A 54 -10.53 9.18 2.68
C GLN A 54 -10.40 9.43 1.17
N SER A 55 -9.69 8.54 0.51
CA SER A 55 -9.39 8.65 -0.92
C SER A 55 -10.02 7.53 -1.72
N HIS A 56 -10.78 7.83 -2.76
CA HIS A 56 -11.36 6.74 -3.55
C HIS A 56 -10.31 6.12 -4.48
N SER A 57 -9.57 6.93 -5.23
CA SER A 57 -8.49 6.46 -6.10
C SER A 57 -7.19 7.23 -5.87
N VAL A 58 -6.09 6.50 -5.68
CA VAL A 58 -4.77 7.08 -5.46
C VAL A 58 -3.76 6.44 -6.42
N SER A 59 -3.07 7.29 -7.18
CA SER A 59 -1.93 6.94 -8.00
C SER A 59 -0.73 7.79 -7.57
N ILE A 60 0.29 7.17 -6.99
CA ILE A 60 1.55 7.84 -6.64
C ILE A 60 2.67 7.12 -7.37
N SER A 61 3.29 7.71 -8.39
CA SER A 61 4.25 6.96 -9.22
C SER A 61 5.53 6.61 -8.44
N VAL A 62 6.09 7.59 -7.74
CA VAL A 62 7.30 7.43 -6.91
C VAL A 62 7.13 8.20 -5.60
N CYS A 63 7.31 7.51 -4.48
CA CYS A 63 7.40 8.14 -3.15
C CYS A 63 8.57 7.62 -2.33
N HIS A 64 9.14 8.47 -1.47
CA HIS A 64 9.99 7.95 -0.39
C HIS A 64 9.11 7.39 0.75
N SER A 65 8.08 8.14 1.17
CA SER A 65 7.11 7.66 2.15
C SER A 65 5.68 8.02 1.80
N ALA A 66 4.75 7.11 2.10
CA ALA A 66 3.33 7.34 1.94
C ALA A 66 2.53 6.75 3.11
N ILE A 67 1.65 7.57 3.68
CA ILE A 67 0.70 7.17 4.70
C ILE A 67 -0.69 7.41 4.11
N LEU A 68 -1.47 6.35 3.93
CA LEU A 68 -2.86 6.50 3.52
C LEU A 68 -3.79 5.82 4.50
N SER A 69 -4.95 6.44 4.69
CA SER A 69 -6.04 5.87 5.47
C SER A 69 -7.34 5.90 4.66
N GLN A 70 -8.14 4.85 4.77
CA GLN A 70 -9.45 4.74 4.12
C GLN A 70 -9.36 5.01 2.60
N SER A 71 -8.62 4.15 1.91
CA SER A 71 -8.44 4.24 0.47
C SER A 71 -9.17 3.12 -0.26
N HIS A 72 -9.93 3.38 -1.32
CA HIS A 72 -10.54 2.28 -2.06
C HIS A 72 -9.53 1.59 -2.99
N SER A 73 -8.91 2.33 -3.91
CA SER A 73 -7.94 1.78 -4.87
C SER A 73 -6.62 2.55 -4.82
N VAL A 74 -5.51 1.83 -4.63
CA VAL A 74 -4.18 2.41 -4.48
C VAL A 74 -3.20 1.74 -5.43
N THR A 75 -2.54 2.56 -6.25
CA THR A 75 -1.44 2.13 -7.12
C THR A 75 -0.20 2.97 -6.80
N VAL A 76 0.84 2.32 -6.30
CA VAL A 76 2.13 2.96 -5.99
C VAL A 76 3.25 2.12 -6.58
N PRO A 77 3.67 2.33 -7.85
CA PRO A 77 4.71 1.55 -8.51
C PRO A 77 5.99 1.40 -7.70
N PHE A 78 6.43 2.49 -7.07
CA PHE A 78 7.62 2.51 -6.24
C PHE A 78 7.40 3.34 -4.97
N CYS A 79 7.58 2.70 -3.81
CA CYS A 79 7.70 3.43 -2.56
C CYS A 79 8.69 2.76 -1.61
N LEU A 80 9.51 3.53 -0.90
CA LEU A 80 10.38 2.93 0.11
C LEU A 80 9.58 2.49 1.32
N ASN A 81 8.74 3.38 1.87
CA ASN A 81 7.90 3.11 3.03
C ASN A 81 6.43 3.40 2.72
N LEU A 82 5.57 2.41 2.90
CA LEU A 82 4.13 2.56 2.72
C LEU A 82 3.39 2.11 3.97
N SER A 83 2.50 2.93 4.50
CA SER A 83 1.62 2.58 5.60
C SER A 83 0.17 2.78 5.19
N MET A 84 -0.63 1.72 5.27
CA MET A 84 -2.06 1.72 4.93
C MET A 84 -2.89 1.20 6.08
N SER A 85 -3.92 1.94 6.50
CA SER A 85 -4.79 1.49 7.60
C SER A 85 -6.00 0.67 7.17
N GLN A 86 -6.64 1.06 6.06
CA GLN A 86 -7.83 0.42 5.50
C GLN A 86 -7.78 0.60 3.99
N SER A 87 -7.81 -0.51 3.26
CA SER A 87 -7.76 -0.48 1.80
C SER A 87 -8.59 -1.58 1.15
N HIS A 88 -9.22 -1.29 0.01
CA HIS A 88 -9.90 -2.34 -0.75
C HIS A 88 -8.93 -3.03 -1.71
N SER A 89 -8.26 -2.27 -2.58
CA SER A 89 -7.30 -2.83 -3.54
C SER A 89 -5.97 -2.06 -3.51
N VAL A 90 -4.88 -2.78 -3.35
CA VAL A 90 -3.52 -2.22 -3.27
C VAL A 90 -2.61 -2.93 -4.27
N THR A 91 -1.99 -2.15 -5.15
CA THR A 91 -0.97 -2.63 -6.10
C THR A 91 0.30 -1.82 -5.92
N VAL A 92 1.36 -2.48 -5.43
CA VAL A 92 2.65 -1.84 -5.13
C VAL A 92 3.77 -2.74 -5.65
N PRO A 93 4.12 -2.64 -6.96
CA PRO A 93 5.17 -3.41 -7.61
C PRO A 93 6.46 -3.56 -6.80
N PHE A 94 6.97 -2.45 -6.27
CA PHE A 94 8.20 -2.41 -5.50
C PHE A 94 8.01 -1.61 -4.20
N CYS A 95 8.19 -2.29 -3.06
CA CYS A 95 8.24 -1.62 -1.76
C CYS A 95 9.21 -2.24 -0.79
N HIS A 96 9.98 -1.42 -0.06
CA HIS A 96 10.98 -1.94 0.88
C HIS A 96 10.37 -2.34 2.23
N SER A 97 9.33 -1.67 2.70
CA SER A 97 8.73 -1.98 4.01
C SER A 97 7.27 -1.53 4.06
N PRO A 98 6.37 -2.21 3.33
CA PRO A 98 4.95 -1.89 3.40
C PRO A 98 4.32 -2.45 4.69
N ILE A 99 3.54 -1.62 5.36
CA ILE A 99 2.69 -1.98 6.49
C ILE A 99 1.24 -1.78 6.05
N LEU A 100 0.47 -2.87 6.00
CA LEU A 100 -0.93 -2.85 5.58
C LEU A 100 -1.79 -3.48 6.67
N SER A 101 -2.75 -2.74 7.19
CA SER A 101 -3.85 -3.30 7.98
C SER A 101 -5.14 -3.28 7.18
N GLN A 102 -6.00 -4.27 7.41
CA GLN A 102 -7.36 -4.34 6.87
C GLN A 102 -7.40 -4.09 5.35
N SER A 103 -6.95 -5.10 4.61
CA SER A 103 -6.90 -5.04 3.15
C SER A 103 -7.74 -6.14 2.52
N HIS A 104 -8.50 -5.82 1.48
CA HIS A 104 -9.25 -6.86 0.76
C HIS A 104 -8.35 -7.56 -0.26
N SER A 105 -7.64 -6.82 -1.10
CA SER A 105 -6.76 -7.39 -2.11
C SER A 105 -5.43 -6.64 -2.17
N VAL A 106 -4.33 -7.39 -2.02
CA VAL A 106 -2.97 -6.84 -2.03
C VAL A 106 -2.13 -7.60 -3.04
N THR A 107 -1.49 -6.85 -3.94
CA THR A 107 -0.49 -7.35 -4.88
C THR A 107 0.81 -6.56 -4.72
N VAL A 108 1.85 -7.24 -4.22
CA VAL A 108 3.19 -6.66 -4.03
C VAL A 108 4.23 -7.61 -4.62
N PRO A 109 4.50 -7.54 -5.93
CA PRO A 109 5.46 -8.38 -6.66
C PRO A 109 6.82 -8.55 -5.98
N PHE A 110 7.41 -7.44 -5.53
CA PHE A 110 8.73 -7.41 -4.91
C PHE A 110 8.70 -6.58 -3.64
N CYS A 111 8.96 -7.21 -2.50
CA CYS A 111 9.13 -6.48 -1.26
C CYS A 111 10.12 -7.09 -0.27
N HIS A 112 10.65 -6.20 0.56
CA HIS A 112 11.37 -6.58 1.77
C HIS A 112 10.44 -6.36 2.96
N SER A 113 10.56 -7.22 3.98
CA SER A 113 9.91 -7.08 5.29
C SER A 113 8.46 -6.56 5.29
N PRO A 114 7.54 -7.07 4.43
CA PRO A 114 6.17 -6.59 4.45
C PRO A 114 5.47 -7.06 5.73
N ILE A 115 4.66 -6.19 6.32
CA ILE A 115 3.80 -6.52 7.47
C ILE A 115 2.35 -6.37 7.03
N LEU A 116 1.62 -7.47 6.94
CA LEU A 116 0.19 -7.45 6.64
C LEU A 116 -0.63 -8.09 7.75
N SER A 117 -1.75 -7.45 8.06
CA SER A 117 -2.73 -7.92 9.04
C SER A 117 -4.14 -7.83 8.47
N GLN A 118 -4.99 -8.81 8.78
CA GLN A 118 -6.40 -8.79 8.40
C GLN A 118 -6.59 -8.61 6.89
N SER A 119 -6.00 -9.53 6.12
CA SER A 119 -5.97 -9.43 4.66
C SER A 119 -6.81 -10.53 4.02
N HIS A 120 -7.69 -10.21 3.08
CA HIS A 120 -8.50 -11.25 2.43
C HIS A 120 -7.69 -12.00 1.36
N SER A 121 -7.06 -11.29 0.43
CA SER A 121 -6.23 -11.90 -0.61
C SER A 121 -4.90 -11.20 -0.74
N VAL A 122 -3.80 -11.96 -0.64
CA VAL A 122 -2.43 -11.46 -0.68
C VAL A 122 -1.65 -12.23 -1.74
N THR A 123 -1.06 -11.51 -2.68
CA THR A 123 -0.16 -12.06 -3.71
C THR A 123 1.18 -11.35 -3.64
N VAL A 124 2.22 -12.07 -3.24
CA VAL A 124 3.58 -11.56 -3.08
C VAL A 124 4.57 -12.56 -3.71
N PRO A 125 4.78 -12.49 -5.04
CA PRO A 125 5.69 -13.34 -5.82
C PRO A 125 7.06 -13.54 -5.18
N PHE A 126 7.73 -12.45 -4.79
CA PHE A 126 9.08 -12.46 -4.25
C PHE A 126 9.14 -11.59 -2.99
N CYS A 127 9.46 -12.21 -1.84
CA CYS A 127 9.64 -11.44 -0.61
C CYS A 127 10.70 -12.00 0.34
N HIS A 128 11.30 -11.07 1.08
CA HIS A 128 12.16 -11.38 2.21
C HIS A 128 11.45 -11.03 3.52
N SER A 129 11.40 -11.97 4.44
CA SER A 129 10.92 -11.80 5.81
C SER A 129 9.49 -11.23 5.93
N PRO A 130 8.49 -11.74 5.17
CA PRO A 130 7.13 -11.27 5.33
C PRO A 130 6.55 -11.69 6.68
N ILE A 131 5.76 -10.80 7.29
CA ILE A 131 4.92 -11.10 8.45
C ILE A 131 3.46 -10.96 8.02
N LEU A 132 2.75 -12.08 7.95
CA LEU A 132 1.33 -12.12 7.59
C LEU A 132 0.53 -12.69 8.76
N SER A 133 -0.53 -11.98 9.15
CA SER A 133 -1.44 -12.39 10.22
C SER A 133 -2.89 -12.26 9.76
N GLN A 134 -3.74 -13.21 10.17
CA GLN A 134 -5.18 -13.17 9.91
C GLN A 134 -5.49 -13.00 8.42
N SER A 135 -4.95 -13.90 7.60
CA SER A 135 -5.07 -13.81 6.14
C SER A 135 -5.96 -14.92 5.59
N HIS A 136 -6.89 -14.62 4.68
CA HIS A 136 -7.76 -15.64 4.11
C HIS A 136 -7.08 -16.44 2.99
N SER A 137 -6.46 -15.76 2.03
CA SER A 137 -5.72 -16.40 0.93
C SER A 137 -4.38 -15.71 0.72
N VAL A 138 -3.30 -16.50 0.77
CA VAL A 138 -1.92 -16.03 0.63
C VAL A 138 -1.23 -16.83 -0.47
N THR A 139 -0.68 -16.14 -1.47
CA THR A 139 0.15 -16.74 -2.52
C THR A 139 1.53 -16.10 -2.50
N VAL A 140 2.54 -16.88 -2.12
CA VAL A 140 3.94 -16.45 -2.01
C VAL A 140 4.87 -17.52 -2.61
N PRO A 141 5.03 -17.55 -3.95
CA PRO A 141 5.85 -18.52 -4.65
C PRO A 141 7.30 -18.57 -4.16
N PHE A 142 7.94 -17.42 -3.89
CA PHE A 142 9.34 -17.34 -3.44
C PHE A 142 9.46 -16.49 -2.17
N CYS A 143 9.82 -17.12 -1.06
CA CYS A 143 10.04 -16.43 0.22
C CYS A 143 11.31 -16.83 0.95
N HIS A 144 11.88 -15.88 1.67
CA HIS A 144 12.84 -16.17 2.73
C HIS A 144 12.25 -15.78 4.08
N SER A 145 12.34 -16.69 5.06
CA SER A 145 11.95 -16.48 6.47
C SER A 145 10.57 -15.86 6.68
N PRO A 146 9.48 -16.38 6.09
CA PRO A 146 8.14 -15.87 6.36
C PRO A 146 7.66 -16.24 7.77
N ILE A 147 6.87 -15.35 8.36
CA ILE A 147 6.09 -15.61 9.57
C ILE A 147 4.62 -15.50 9.19
N LEU A 148 3.93 -16.65 9.15
CA LEU A 148 2.50 -16.72 8.85
C LEU A 148 1.73 -17.19 10.08
N SER A 149 0.69 -16.44 10.45
CA SER A 149 -0.19 -16.77 11.56
C SER A 149 -1.66 -16.63 11.17
N GLN A 150 -2.50 -17.57 11.63
CA GLN A 150 -3.96 -17.51 11.46
C GLN A 150 -4.38 -17.34 9.99
N SER A 151 -3.88 -18.22 9.13
CA SER A 151 -4.16 -18.16 7.69
C SER A 151 -5.12 -19.27 7.25
N HIS A 152 -6.11 -18.97 6.41
CA HIS A 152 -7.03 -20.01 5.93
C HIS A 152 -6.39 -20.83 4.81
N SER A 153 -5.93 -20.19 3.73
CA SER A 153 -5.29 -20.85 2.60
C SER A 153 -3.95 -20.20 2.27
N VAL A 154 -2.89 -21.00 2.21
CA VAL A 154 -1.52 -20.57 1.92
C VAL A 154 -0.95 -21.42 0.80
N THR A 155 -0.46 -20.77 -0.25
CA THR A 155 0.29 -21.40 -1.34
C THR A 155 1.68 -20.80 -1.38
N VAL A 156 2.68 -21.65 -1.21
CA VAL A 156 4.11 -21.34 -1.28
C VAL A 156 4.76 -22.37 -2.21
N SER A 157 5.88 -22.07 -2.87
CA SER A 157 6.57 -23.06 -3.73
C SER A 157 8.02 -23.24 -3.33
N PHE A 158 8.73 -22.14 -3.08
CA PHE A 158 10.12 -22.14 -2.66
C PHE A 158 10.25 -21.24 -1.45
N CYS A 159 10.52 -21.85 -0.29
CA CYS A 159 10.67 -21.08 0.93
C CYS A 159 11.75 -21.59 1.87
N HIS A 160 12.54 -20.66 2.38
CA HIS A 160 13.59 -20.96 3.35
C HIS A 160 13.14 -20.54 4.75
N SER A 161 13.26 -21.44 5.72
CA SER A 161 13.01 -21.17 7.15
C SER A 161 11.63 -20.57 7.49
N PRO A 162 10.50 -21.17 7.04
CA PRO A 162 9.18 -20.65 7.37
C PRO A 162 8.77 -20.91 8.82
N ILE A 163 8.11 -19.93 9.43
CA ILE A 163 7.40 -20.08 10.70
C ILE A 163 5.91 -20.02 10.39
N LEU A 164 5.21 -21.14 10.54
CA LEU A 164 3.78 -21.27 10.29
C LEU A 164 3.06 -21.60 11.59
N SER A 165 2.00 -20.84 11.89
CA SER A 165 1.12 -21.11 13.02
C SER A 165 -0.34 -21.01 12.59
N GLN A 166 -1.15 -22.01 12.95
CA GLN A 166 -2.60 -21.98 12.73
C GLN A 166 -2.98 -21.70 11.27
N SER A 167 -2.49 -22.54 10.35
CA SER A 167 -2.91 -22.51 8.94
C SER A 167 -3.83 -23.69 8.64
N GLN A 168 -4.98 -23.46 7.99
CA GLN A 168 -5.95 -24.53 7.72
C GLN A 168 -5.56 -25.35 6.48
N TYR A 169 -5.20 -24.67 5.39
CA TYR A 169 -4.77 -25.29 4.14
C TYR A 169 -3.43 -24.72 3.70
N VAL A 170 -2.40 -25.57 3.58
CA VAL A 170 -1.07 -25.18 3.13
C VAL A 170 -0.66 -26.05 1.95
N THR A 171 -0.31 -25.41 0.84
CA THR A 171 0.32 -26.03 -0.33
C THR A 171 1.76 -25.52 -0.41
N VAL A 172 2.70 -26.46 -0.52
CA VAL A 172 4.15 -26.22 -0.70
C VAL A 172 4.60 -26.92 -1.97
#